data_AF-A0A545BBJ9-F1
#
_entry.id   AF-A0A545BBJ9-F1
#
_cell.length_a   1.000
_cell.length_b   1.000
_cell.length_c   1.000
_cell.angle_alpha   90.00
_cell.angle_beta   90.00
_cell.angle_gamma   90.00
#
_symmetry.space_group_name_H-M   'P 1'
#
loop_
_entity.id
_entity.type
_entity.pdbx_description
1 polymer ?
#
loop_
_entity_poly.entity_id
_entity_poly.type
_entity_poly.pdbx_seq_one_letter_code
_entity_poly.pdbx_strand_id
1 'polypeptide(L)'
;MDVLTTGIAILGGLTGLSGLVISIRADRRATRADKRAAAADQRAVRAEEEGARARQRELWSEVISAMQDVVGANVLAQDLRPVLVRVRSSMMELVDGVTSEHYKRLDSWMSVEHKVINGLLEQTMVQLSGTGHTMKQIEDAHHAPNEWAASFINNLRVARKLEPSPDVEVSIEELIAGGEKALRQLPEREPPLPNQGEPAERIV
;
A
#
# COMPACT_ATOMS: atom_id res chain seq x y z
N MET A 1 66.01 31.40 -72.74
CA MET A 1 66.59 30.14 -72.24
C MET A 1 66.89 30.40 -70.77
N ASP A 2 66.24 29.86 -69.75
CA ASP A 2 65.16 28.88 -69.58
C ASP A 2 64.51 29.22 -68.21
N VAL A 3 63.21 29.53 -68.12
CA VAL A 3 62.07 28.62 -67.86
C VAL A 3 61.88 28.30 -66.34
N LEU A 4 60.81 28.89 -65.77
CA LEU A 4 59.98 28.50 -64.59
C LEU A 4 60.61 28.70 -63.19
N THR A 5 60.12 29.52 -62.24
CA THR A 5 58.79 30.01 -61.84
C THR A 5 57.71 28.94 -61.65
N THR A 6 57.23 28.86 -60.41
CA THR A 6 55.94 28.30 -59.94
C THR A 6 55.94 26.83 -59.53
N GLY A 7 55.58 26.57 -58.27
CA GLY A 7 54.92 25.32 -57.89
C GLY A 7 55.36 24.69 -56.58
N ILE A 8 55.03 25.30 -55.44
CA ILE A 8 54.85 24.54 -54.20
C ILE A 8 53.58 23.70 -54.38
N ALA A 9 53.76 22.49 -54.92
CA ALA A 9 52.70 21.51 -55.04
C ALA A 9 52.59 20.73 -53.71
N ILE A 10 51.59 21.13 -52.93
CA ILE A 10 50.63 20.26 -52.25
C ILE A 10 51.08 18.78 -52.14
N LEU A 11 51.60 18.43 -50.96
CA LEU A 11 51.61 17.05 -50.46
C LEU A 11 50.79 16.95 -49.17
N GLY A 12 49.65 17.66 -49.17
CA GLY A 12 48.51 17.39 -48.31
C GLY A 12 47.50 16.58 -49.11
N GLY A 13 47.43 15.27 -48.89
CA GLY A 13 46.42 14.44 -49.54
C GLY A 13 46.83 12.99 -49.69
N LEU A 14 46.79 12.22 -48.60
CA LEU A 14 46.55 10.76 -48.63
C LEU A 14 46.39 10.12 -47.23
N THR A 15 46.45 10.90 -46.14
CA THR A 15 46.14 10.41 -44.77
C THR A 15 44.81 10.93 -44.21
N GLY A 16 44.08 11.78 -44.93
CA GLY A 16 42.81 12.36 -44.48
C GLY A 16 41.55 11.54 -44.78
N LEU A 17 41.57 10.68 -45.81
CA LEU A 17 40.38 9.91 -46.21
C LEU A 17 40.16 8.67 -45.33
N SER A 18 41.22 8.03 -44.84
CA SER A 18 41.10 6.89 -43.91
C SER A 18 40.58 7.34 -42.53
N GLY A 19 40.96 8.52 -42.05
CA GLY A 19 40.45 9.10 -40.80
C GLY A 19 38.97 9.49 -40.89
N LEU A 20 38.53 10.06 -42.02
CA LEU A 20 37.14 10.47 -42.24
C LEU A 20 36.17 9.26 -42.29
N VAL A 21 36.58 8.15 -42.91
CA VAL A 21 35.75 6.93 -42.97
C VAL A 21 35.67 6.24 -41.61
N ILE A 22 36.73 6.30 -40.79
CA ILE A 22 36.71 5.78 -39.42
C ILE A 22 35.84 6.67 -38.51
N SER A 23 35.92 8.00 -38.64
CA SER A 23 35.10 8.92 -37.84
C SER A 23 33.60 8.77 -38.14
N ILE A 24 33.18 8.70 -39.41
CA ILE A 24 31.77 8.53 -39.78
C ILE A 24 31.22 7.15 -39.35
N ARG A 25 32.06 6.11 -39.36
CA ARG A 25 31.66 4.76 -38.94
C ARG A 25 31.57 4.65 -37.41
N ALA A 26 32.41 5.38 -36.66
CA ALA A 26 32.31 5.52 -35.22
C ALA A 26 31.09 6.36 -34.82
N ASP A 27 30.80 7.47 -35.51
CA ASP A 27 29.62 8.32 -35.28
C ASP A 27 28.31 7.57 -35.54
N ARG A 28 28.26 6.76 -36.62
CA ARG A 28 27.12 5.87 -36.90
C ARG A 28 26.97 4.73 -35.89
N ARG A 29 28.04 4.33 -35.21
CA ARG A 29 27.99 3.32 -34.12
C ARG A 29 27.58 3.96 -32.81
N ALA A 30 28.08 5.16 -32.49
CA ALA A 30 27.69 5.96 -31.33
C ALA A 30 26.18 6.27 -31.38
N THR A 31 25.69 6.84 -32.48
CA THR A 31 24.25 7.13 -32.66
C THR A 31 23.35 5.89 -32.63
N ARG A 32 23.85 4.69 -32.96
CA ARG A 32 23.11 3.42 -32.81
C ARG A 32 23.20 2.85 -31.39
N ALA A 33 24.32 3.07 -30.70
CA ALA A 33 24.48 2.72 -29.29
C ALA A 33 23.61 3.62 -28.41
N ASP A 34 23.58 4.92 -28.67
CA ASP A 34 22.74 5.90 -27.96
C ASP A 34 21.25 5.63 -28.16
N LYS A 35 20.82 5.25 -29.38
CA LYS A 35 19.43 4.81 -29.62
C LYS A 35 19.07 3.51 -28.91
N ARG A 36 20.04 2.59 -28.73
CA ARG A 36 19.83 1.35 -27.97
C ARG A 36 19.83 1.60 -26.47
N ALA A 37 20.66 2.52 -25.98
CA ALA A 37 20.68 2.97 -24.60
C ALA A 37 19.36 3.67 -24.26
N ALA A 38 18.90 4.64 -25.05
CA ALA A 38 17.61 5.30 -24.86
C ALA A 38 16.41 4.33 -24.91
N ALA A 39 16.46 3.31 -25.78
CA ALA A 39 15.44 2.27 -25.83
C ALA A 39 15.52 1.29 -24.65
N ALA A 40 16.71 1.08 -24.07
CA ALA A 40 16.89 0.31 -22.84
C ALA A 40 16.40 1.09 -21.62
N ASP A 41 16.72 2.38 -21.53
CA ASP A 41 16.26 3.29 -20.49
C ASP A 41 14.73 3.41 -20.50
N GLN A 42 14.11 3.56 -21.68
CA GLN A 42 12.64 3.55 -21.80
C GLN A 42 12.01 2.23 -21.34
N ARG A 43 12.68 1.08 -21.56
CA ARG A 43 12.18 -0.21 -21.05
C ARG A 43 12.38 -0.33 -19.55
N ALA A 44 13.49 0.18 -19.01
CA ALA A 44 13.77 0.19 -17.57
C ALA A 44 12.72 1.04 -16.85
N VAL A 45 12.43 2.25 -17.34
CA VAL A 45 11.40 3.13 -16.77
C VAL A 45 10.02 2.48 -16.81
N ARG A 46 9.62 1.85 -17.93
CA ARG A 46 8.34 1.12 -17.98
C ARG A 46 8.31 -0.07 -17.01
N ALA A 47 9.40 -0.80 -16.87
CA ALA A 47 9.49 -1.91 -15.92
C ALA A 47 9.42 -1.43 -14.47
N GLU A 48 10.00 -0.27 -14.16
CA GLU A 48 9.90 0.38 -12.85
C GLU A 48 8.46 0.84 -12.57
N GLU A 49 7.79 1.47 -13.54
CA GLU A 49 6.38 1.86 -13.40
C GLU A 49 5.45 0.65 -13.23
N GLU A 50 5.66 -0.42 -14.02
CA GLU A 50 4.91 -1.68 -13.87
C GLU A 50 5.17 -2.32 -12.51
N GLY A 51 6.42 -2.31 -12.04
CA GLY A 51 6.80 -2.77 -10.71
C GLY A 51 6.14 -1.97 -9.59
N ALA A 52 6.08 -0.65 -9.71
CA ALA A 52 5.41 0.21 -8.74
C ALA A 52 3.90 -0.05 -8.70
N ARG A 53 3.24 -0.18 -9.86
CA ARG A 53 1.82 -0.55 -9.94
C ARG A 53 1.55 -1.95 -9.36
N ALA A 54 2.46 -2.90 -9.57
CA ALA A 54 2.34 -4.24 -9.00
C ALA A 54 2.43 -4.22 -7.47
N ARG A 55 3.42 -3.51 -6.92
CA ARG A 55 3.55 -3.33 -5.46
C ARG A 55 2.33 -2.65 -4.85
N GLN A 56 1.78 -1.62 -5.49
CA GLN A 56 0.56 -1.00 -5.00
C GLN A 56 -0.61 -1.99 -4.92
N ARG A 57 -0.81 -2.84 -5.94
CA ARG A 57 -1.86 -3.87 -5.91
C ARG A 57 -1.64 -4.90 -4.81
N GLU A 58 -0.39 -5.21 -4.50
CA GLU A 58 0.01 -6.12 -3.42
C GLU A 58 -0.42 -5.54 -2.06
N LEU A 59 -0.12 -4.27 -1.77
CA LEU A 59 -0.52 -3.60 -0.53
C LEU A 59 -2.03 -3.66 -0.28
N TRP A 60 -2.85 -3.34 -1.29
CA TRP A 60 -4.31 -3.48 -1.17
C TRP A 60 -4.73 -4.92 -0.88
N SER A 61 -4.03 -5.89 -1.46
CA SER A 61 -4.33 -7.32 -1.28
C SER A 61 -3.90 -7.81 0.10
N GLU A 62 -2.83 -7.26 0.67
CA GLU A 62 -2.36 -7.55 2.03
C GLU A 62 -3.38 -7.09 3.07
N VAL A 63 -3.93 -5.87 2.95
CA VAL A 63 -5.00 -5.41 3.85
C VAL A 63 -6.24 -6.29 3.73
N ILE A 64 -6.62 -6.66 2.51
CA ILE A 64 -7.75 -7.59 2.29
C ILE A 64 -7.47 -8.93 2.97
N SER A 65 -6.26 -9.48 2.82
CA SER A 65 -5.88 -10.76 3.45
C SER A 65 -5.87 -10.65 4.96
N ALA A 66 -5.34 -9.57 5.54
CA ALA A 66 -5.35 -9.35 6.98
C ALA A 66 -6.78 -9.21 7.53
N MET A 67 -7.67 -8.54 6.81
CA MET A 67 -9.08 -8.44 7.21
C MET A 67 -9.84 -9.76 7.07
N GLN A 68 -9.45 -10.62 6.12
CA GLN A 68 -10.01 -11.98 6.02
C GLN A 68 -9.71 -12.83 7.26
N ASP A 69 -8.56 -12.63 7.91
CA ASP A 69 -8.26 -13.30 9.17
C ASP A 69 -9.26 -12.91 10.27
N VAL A 70 -9.79 -11.68 10.25
CA VAL A 70 -10.80 -11.22 11.21
C VAL A 70 -12.12 -11.97 11.03
N VAL A 71 -12.57 -12.17 9.80
CA VAL A 71 -13.81 -12.91 9.50
C VAL A 71 -13.76 -14.36 10.00
N GLY A 72 -12.56 -14.93 10.07
CA GLY A 72 -12.31 -16.28 10.62
C GLY A 72 -11.93 -16.31 12.09
N ALA A 73 -11.81 -15.15 12.75
CA ALA A 73 -11.31 -15.06 14.11
C ALA A 73 -12.39 -15.50 15.10
N ASN A 74 -12.02 -16.38 16.03
CA ASN A 74 -12.90 -16.79 17.12
C ASN A 74 -12.36 -16.25 18.44
N VAL A 75 -13.06 -15.28 19.01
CA VAL A 75 -12.60 -14.58 20.23
C VAL A 75 -12.48 -15.50 21.45
N LEU A 76 -13.15 -16.66 21.44
CA LEU A 76 -13.10 -17.64 22.54
C LEU A 76 -11.93 -18.62 22.41
N ALA A 77 -11.40 -18.81 21.20
CA ALA A 77 -10.40 -19.84 20.92
C ALA A 77 -9.03 -19.29 20.53
N GLN A 78 -8.93 -17.99 20.23
CA GLN A 78 -7.75 -17.38 19.66
C GLN A 78 -7.36 -16.10 20.41
N ASP A 79 -6.05 -15.89 20.53
CA ASP A 79 -5.53 -14.56 20.85
C ASP A 79 -5.72 -13.67 19.61
N LEU A 80 -6.53 -12.62 19.74
CA LEU A 80 -6.80 -11.69 18.64
C LEU A 80 -5.67 -10.68 18.42
N ARG A 81 -4.74 -10.53 19.37
CA ARG A 81 -3.67 -9.51 19.27
C ARG A 81 -2.84 -9.66 17.99
N PRO A 82 -2.38 -10.86 17.58
CA PRO A 82 -1.64 -11.02 16.32
C PRO A 82 -2.47 -10.64 15.09
N VAL A 83 -3.77 -10.95 15.08
CA VAL A 83 -4.68 -10.61 13.99
C VAL A 83 -4.83 -9.10 13.87
N LEU A 84 -5.12 -8.41 14.99
CA LEU A 84 -5.27 -6.96 15.02
C LEU A 84 -3.98 -6.23 14.67
N VAL A 85 -2.83 -6.72 15.15
CA VAL A 85 -1.52 -6.18 14.78
C VAL A 85 -1.28 -6.33 13.28
N ARG A 86 -1.58 -7.50 12.69
CA ARG A 86 -1.45 -7.73 11.25
C ARG A 86 -2.32 -6.77 10.45
N VAL A 87 -3.59 -6.61 10.83
CA VAL A 87 -4.51 -5.66 10.18
C VAL A 87 -3.94 -4.25 10.22
N ARG A 88 -3.51 -3.78 11.39
CA ARG A 88 -2.94 -2.45 11.55
C ARG A 88 -1.68 -2.26 10.72
N SER A 89 -0.75 -3.22 10.74
CA SER A 89 0.49 -3.15 9.98
C SER A 89 0.23 -3.06 8.48
N SER A 90 -0.62 -3.93 7.92
CA SER A 90 -0.95 -3.88 6.50
C SER A 90 -1.66 -2.58 6.12
N MET A 91 -2.52 -2.04 6.98
CA MET A 91 -3.15 -0.73 6.75
C MET A 91 -2.13 0.41 6.70
N MET A 92 -1.14 0.42 7.60
CA MET A 92 -0.07 1.42 7.59
C MET A 92 0.79 1.29 6.33
N GLU A 93 1.17 0.08 5.95
CA GLU A 93 1.95 -0.16 4.72
C GLU A 93 1.19 0.28 3.46
N LEU A 94 -0.14 0.08 3.44
CA LEU A 94 -0.99 0.59 2.37
C LEU A 94 -0.98 2.12 2.29
N VAL A 95 -1.15 2.79 3.44
CA VAL A 95 -1.14 4.27 3.52
C VAL A 95 0.21 4.82 3.08
N ASP A 96 1.31 4.23 3.54
CA ASP A 96 2.66 4.66 3.19
C ASP A 96 3.00 4.42 1.72
N GLY A 97 2.45 3.36 1.11
CA GLY A 97 2.72 2.98 -0.28
C GLY A 97 1.77 3.58 -1.32
N VAL A 98 0.60 4.08 -0.93
CA VAL A 98 -0.38 4.71 -1.84
C VAL A 98 -0.29 6.24 -1.69
N THR A 99 0.63 6.83 -2.44
CA THR A 99 0.98 8.26 -2.34
C THR A 99 0.24 9.16 -3.34
N SER A 100 -0.90 8.73 -3.88
CA SER A 100 -1.64 9.51 -4.87
C SER A 100 -2.47 10.61 -4.20
N GLU A 101 -2.53 11.79 -4.84
CA GLU A 101 -3.30 12.96 -4.38
C GLU A 101 -4.82 12.71 -4.25
N HIS A 102 -5.31 11.59 -4.77
CA HIS A 102 -6.71 11.17 -4.69
C HIS A 102 -6.98 10.09 -3.61
N TYR A 103 -6.01 9.86 -2.71
CA TYR A 103 -6.15 9.02 -1.52
C TYR A 103 -5.67 9.76 -0.24
N LYS A 104 -5.80 11.08 -0.17
CA LYS A 104 -5.40 11.90 0.99
C LYS A 104 -6.11 11.49 2.27
N ARG A 105 -7.35 11.02 2.15
CA ARG A 105 -8.16 10.56 3.29
C ARG A 105 -7.94 9.09 3.64
N LEU A 106 -7.08 8.36 2.92
CA LEU A 106 -6.88 6.93 3.12
C LEU A 106 -6.41 6.60 4.55
N ASP A 107 -5.49 7.37 5.10
CA ASP A 107 -5.04 7.21 6.50
C ASP A 107 -6.20 7.34 7.49
N SER A 108 -7.02 8.38 7.32
CA SER A 108 -8.20 8.59 8.18
C SER A 108 -9.20 7.45 8.04
N TRP A 109 -9.43 6.95 6.82
CA TRP A 109 -10.29 5.80 6.58
C TRP A 109 -9.75 4.54 7.26
N MET A 110 -8.48 4.17 7.02
CA MET A 110 -7.86 3.01 7.66
C MET A 110 -7.90 3.10 9.20
N SER A 111 -7.64 4.28 9.75
CA SER A 111 -7.70 4.54 11.19
C SER A 111 -9.10 4.30 11.78
N VAL A 112 -10.14 4.80 11.10
CA VAL A 112 -11.54 4.59 11.52
C VAL A 112 -11.91 3.11 11.44
N GLU A 113 -11.59 2.44 10.34
CA GLU A 113 -11.89 1.02 10.13
C GLU A 113 -11.23 0.13 11.18
N HIS A 114 -9.95 0.37 11.47
CA HIS A 114 -9.23 -0.32 12.55
C HIS A 114 -9.90 -0.13 13.92
N LYS A 115 -10.35 1.10 14.24
CA LYS A 115 -11.03 1.36 15.51
C LYS A 115 -12.38 0.66 15.58
N VAL A 116 -13.16 0.65 14.50
CA VAL A 116 -14.47 0.00 14.46
C VAL A 116 -14.30 -1.50 14.67
N ILE A 117 -13.41 -2.14 13.91
CA ILE A 117 -13.23 -3.59 14.02
C ILE A 117 -12.68 -4.00 15.39
N ASN A 118 -11.75 -3.24 15.95
CA ASN A 118 -11.24 -3.48 17.30
C ASN A 118 -12.36 -3.35 18.34
N GLY A 119 -13.16 -2.30 18.27
CA GLY A 119 -14.27 -2.07 19.21
C GLY A 119 -15.38 -3.13 19.11
N LEU A 120 -15.71 -3.58 17.89
CA LEU A 120 -16.66 -4.67 17.67
C LEU A 120 -16.15 -5.99 18.28
N LEU A 121 -14.88 -6.33 18.05
CA LEU A 121 -14.28 -7.54 18.62
C LEU A 121 -14.18 -7.47 20.15
N GLU A 122 -13.86 -6.30 20.71
CA GLU A 122 -13.91 -6.05 22.16
C GLU A 122 -15.32 -6.28 22.72
N GLN A 123 -16.34 -5.77 22.05
CA GLN A 123 -17.73 -6.00 22.43
C GLN A 123 -18.10 -7.49 22.36
N THR A 124 -17.67 -8.21 21.32
CA THR A 124 -17.87 -9.66 21.20
C THR A 124 -17.18 -10.40 22.36
N MET A 125 -15.96 -10.01 22.73
CA MET A 125 -15.27 -10.58 23.91
C MET A 125 -16.03 -10.34 25.21
N VAL A 126 -16.62 -9.15 25.40
CA VAL A 126 -17.43 -8.84 26.58
C VAL A 126 -18.75 -9.62 26.59
N GLN A 127 -19.44 -9.71 25.45
CA GLN A 127 -20.70 -10.46 25.34
C GLN A 127 -20.52 -11.96 25.59
N LEU A 128 -19.37 -12.49 25.18
CA LEU A 128 -18.99 -13.89 25.38
C LEU A 128 -18.14 -14.09 26.63
N SER A 129 -18.09 -13.09 27.52
CA SER A 129 -17.43 -13.25 28.82
C SER A 129 -18.29 -14.14 29.72
N GLY A 130 -17.75 -15.31 30.07
CA GLY A 130 -18.44 -16.32 30.87
C GLY A 130 -18.40 -17.70 30.23
N THR A 131 -19.21 -18.61 30.78
CA THR A 131 -19.28 -20.00 30.34
C THR A 131 -20.70 -20.38 29.96
N GLY A 132 -20.85 -21.34 29.04
CA GLY A 132 -22.16 -21.91 28.69
C GLY A 132 -22.89 -21.20 27.54
N HIS A 133 -22.18 -20.40 26.75
CA HIS A 133 -22.74 -19.85 25.52
C HIS A 133 -23.08 -20.97 24.54
N THR A 134 -24.28 -20.90 23.96
CA THR A 134 -24.67 -21.75 22.85
C THR A 134 -23.93 -21.34 21.58
N MET A 135 -23.79 -22.27 20.63
CA MET A 135 -23.19 -21.95 19.31
C MET A 135 -23.89 -20.76 18.64
N LYS A 136 -25.22 -20.69 18.73
CA LYS A 136 -26.00 -19.58 18.20
C LYS A 136 -25.63 -18.23 18.84
N GLN A 137 -25.46 -18.18 20.15
CA GLN A 137 -25.03 -16.95 20.83
C GLN A 137 -23.61 -16.53 20.42
N ILE A 138 -22.73 -17.49 20.18
CA ILE A 138 -21.37 -17.22 19.67
C ILE A 138 -21.46 -16.65 18.25
N GLU A 139 -22.24 -17.27 17.36
CA GLU A 139 -22.47 -16.79 16.00
C GLU A 139 -23.09 -15.38 15.97
N ASP A 140 -24.14 -15.16 16.76
CA ASP A 140 -24.83 -13.88 16.88
C ASP A 140 -23.87 -12.78 17.36
N ALA A 141 -22.96 -13.09 18.29
CA ALA A 141 -21.97 -12.13 18.81
C ALA A 141 -20.84 -11.83 17.81
N HIS A 142 -20.48 -12.77 16.92
CA HIS A 142 -19.48 -12.54 15.86
C HIS A 142 -20.10 -11.95 14.58
N HIS A 143 -21.43 -11.89 14.48
CA HIS A 143 -22.11 -11.42 13.27
C HIS A 143 -21.69 -10.00 12.88
N ALA A 144 -21.75 -9.05 13.82
CA ALA A 144 -21.40 -7.65 13.56
C ALA A 144 -19.94 -7.43 13.08
N PRO A 145 -18.89 -7.93 13.78
CA PRO A 145 -17.52 -7.79 13.26
C PRO A 145 -17.32 -8.48 11.92
N ASN A 146 -17.96 -9.63 11.68
CA ASN A 146 -17.83 -10.34 10.40
C ASN A 146 -18.50 -9.59 9.24
N GLU A 147 -19.70 -9.03 9.46
CA GLU A 147 -20.36 -8.21 8.45
C GLU A 147 -19.57 -6.93 8.16
N TRP A 148 -19.04 -6.27 9.20
CA TRP A 148 -18.22 -5.08 9.04
C TRP A 148 -16.95 -5.38 8.23
N ALA A 149 -16.22 -6.43 8.61
CA ALA A 149 -15.02 -6.87 7.89
C ALA A 149 -15.32 -7.22 6.43
N ALA A 150 -16.43 -7.91 6.15
CA ALA A 150 -16.84 -8.25 4.79
C ALA A 150 -17.17 -6.99 3.96
N SER A 151 -17.89 -6.03 4.53
CA SER A 151 -18.18 -4.74 3.91
C SER A 151 -16.89 -3.96 3.60
N PHE A 152 -15.99 -3.88 4.57
CA PHE A 152 -14.71 -3.20 4.42
C PHE A 152 -13.84 -3.86 3.32
N ILE A 153 -13.75 -5.19 3.28
CA ILE A 153 -13.07 -5.93 2.20
C ILE A 153 -13.66 -5.56 0.82
N ASN A 154 -14.98 -5.44 0.72
CA ASN A 154 -15.62 -5.05 -0.53
C ASN A 154 -15.24 -3.62 -0.93
N ASN A 155 -15.25 -2.69 0.02
CA ASN A 155 -14.85 -1.30 -0.21
C ASN A 155 -13.39 -1.18 -0.64
N LEU A 156 -12.48 -1.93 -0.02
CA LEU A 156 -11.07 -2.02 -0.46
C LEU A 156 -10.95 -2.56 -1.89
N ARG A 157 -11.73 -3.58 -2.27
CA ARG A 157 -11.74 -4.13 -3.63
C ARG A 157 -12.25 -3.13 -4.66
N VAL A 158 -13.22 -2.30 -4.29
CA VAL A 158 -13.72 -1.21 -5.14
C VAL A 158 -12.66 -0.12 -5.24
N ALA A 159 -12.15 0.40 -4.12
CA ALA A 159 -11.13 1.44 -4.07
C ALA A 159 -9.87 1.07 -4.87
N ARG A 160 -9.41 -0.19 -4.79
CA ARG A 160 -8.28 -0.71 -5.58
C ARG A 160 -8.50 -0.66 -7.10
N LYS A 161 -9.76 -0.77 -7.55
CA LYS A 161 -10.11 -0.81 -8.99
C LYS A 161 -10.39 0.58 -9.57
N LEU A 162 -10.75 1.54 -8.73
CA LEU A 162 -11.03 2.89 -9.19
C LEU A 162 -9.74 3.57 -9.64
N GLU A 163 -9.82 4.30 -10.75
CA GLU A 163 -8.76 5.23 -11.10
C GLU A 163 -8.75 6.37 -10.08
N PRO A 164 -7.58 6.84 -9.63
CA PRO A 164 -7.47 8.00 -8.75
C PRO A 164 -8.28 9.19 -9.29
N SER A 165 -9.35 9.57 -8.59
CA SER A 165 -10.25 10.65 -9.02
C SER A 165 -10.86 11.38 -7.81
N PRO A 166 -11.42 12.59 -8.00
CA PRO A 166 -12.13 13.29 -6.93
C PRO A 166 -13.31 12.48 -6.35
N ASP A 167 -13.96 11.65 -7.15
CA ASP A 167 -15.10 10.83 -6.70
C ASP A 167 -14.67 9.75 -5.70
N VAL A 168 -13.41 9.29 -5.78
CA VAL A 168 -12.82 8.36 -4.81
C VAL A 168 -12.72 9.02 -3.44
N GLU A 169 -12.32 10.28 -3.36
CA GLU A 169 -12.22 11.02 -2.09
C GLU A 169 -13.60 11.21 -1.45
N VAL A 170 -14.61 11.59 -2.24
CA VAL A 170 -16.00 11.70 -1.74
C VAL A 170 -16.48 10.36 -1.18
N SER A 171 -16.21 9.27 -1.90
CA SER A 171 -16.57 7.92 -1.44
C SER A 171 -15.85 7.57 -0.13
N ILE A 172 -14.56 7.92 0.01
CA ILE A 172 -13.79 7.69 1.24
C ILE A 172 -14.35 8.53 2.39
N GLU A 173 -14.76 9.78 2.16
CA GLU A 173 -15.37 10.61 3.19
C GLU A 173 -16.71 10.05 3.69
N GLU A 174 -17.53 9.48 2.80
CA GLU A 174 -18.75 8.76 3.19
C GLU A 174 -18.45 7.53 4.04
N LEU A 175 -17.41 6.76 3.69
CA LEU A 175 -16.97 5.60 4.46
C LEU A 175 -16.45 5.99 5.84
N ILE A 176 -15.67 7.07 5.94
CA ILE A 176 -15.22 7.64 7.21
C ILE A 176 -16.42 8.03 8.07
N ALA A 177 -17.38 8.78 7.51
CA ALA A 177 -18.57 9.21 8.24
C ALA A 177 -19.40 8.01 8.74
N GLY A 178 -19.53 6.96 7.92
CA GLY A 178 -20.16 5.70 8.29
C GLY A 178 -19.45 5.01 9.46
N GLY A 179 -18.13 4.90 9.40
CA GLY A 179 -17.32 4.32 10.46
C GLY A 179 -17.34 5.13 11.76
N GLU A 180 -17.27 6.46 11.69
CA GLU A 180 -17.41 7.33 12.86
C GLU A 180 -18.80 7.25 13.51
N LYS A 181 -19.84 7.05 12.69
CA LYS A 181 -21.19 6.77 13.21
C LYS A 181 -21.22 5.42 13.94
N ALA A 182 -20.62 4.38 13.38
CA ALA A 182 -20.52 3.08 14.03
C ALA A 182 -19.74 3.16 15.35
N LEU A 183 -18.61 3.88 15.38
CA LEU A 183 -17.83 4.10 16.61
C LEU A 183 -18.65 4.74 17.73
N ARG A 184 -19.51 5.72 17.39
CA ARG A 184 -20.39 6.38 18.37
C ARG A 184 -21.50 5.48 18.89
N GLN A 185 -21.81 4.38 18.20
CA GLN A 185 -22.82 3.41 18.60
C GLN A 185 -22.23 2.27 19.44
N LEU A 186 -20.90 2.13 19.47
CA LEU A 186 -20.24 1.19 20.36
C LEU A 186 -20.44 1.65 21.81
N PRO A 187 -20.68 0.71 22.74
CA PRO A 187 -20.84 1.04 24.15
C PRO A 187 -19.58 1.77 24.68
N GLU A 188 -19.80 2.87 25.42
CA GLU A 188 -18.69 3.57 26.06
C GLU A 188 -17.97 2.64 27.04
N ARG A 189 -16.64 2.63 26.97
CA ARG A 189 -15.80 1.93 27.93
C ARG A 189 -15.96 2.58 29.30
N GLU A 190 -16.70 1.96 30.21
CA GLU A 190 -16.51 2.28 31.62
C GLU A 190 -15.07 1.86 31.99
N PRO A 191 -14.20 2.80 32.43
CA PRO A 191 -12.91 2.40 32.94
C PRO A 191 -13.13 1.44 34.13
N PRO A 192 -12.33 0.37 34.25
CA PRO A 192 -12.43 -0.50 35.40
C PRO A 192 -12.33 0.35 36.66
N LEU A 193 -13.32 0.24 37.55
CA LEU A 193 -13.32 0.91 38.84
C LEU A 193 -11.95 0.66 39.49
N PRO A 194 -11.26 1.69 40.01
CA PRO A 194 -9.98 1.51 40.65
C PRO A 194 -10.14 0.45 41.73
N ASN A 195 -9.35 -0.61 41.61
CA ASN A 195 -9.39 -1.78 42.46
C ASN A 195 -9.25 -1.30 43.92
N GLN A 196 -10.34 -1.34 44.70
CA GLN A 196 -10.32 -1.09 46.14
C GLN A 196 -9.73 -2.29 46.91
N GLY A 197 -8.86 -3.06 46.26
CA GLY A 197 -8.15 -4.18 46.86
C GLY A 197 -7.14 -3.64 47.86
N GLU A 198 -7.22 -4.16 49.09
CA GLU A 198 -6.29 -3.87 50.18
C GLU A 198 -4.83 -3.93 49.71
N PRO A 199 -3.96 -3.03 50.21
CA PRO A 199 -2.56 -3.05 49.86
C PRO A 199 -1.97 -4.41 50.22
N ALA A 200 -1.41 -5.09 49.21
CA ALA A 200 -0.74 -6.36 49.39
C ALA A 200 0.26 -6.28 50.55
N GLU A 201 0.11 -7.16 51.54
CA GLU A 201 1.05 -7.28 52.64
C GLU A 201 2.46 -7.47 52.08
N ARG A 202 3.36 -6.56 52.46
CA ARG A 202 4.79 -6.76 52.25
C ARG A 202 5.22 -7.97 53.06
N ILE A 203 5.53 -9.06 52.38
CA ILE A 203 6.35 -10.12 52.96
C ILE A 203 7.75 -9.53 53.15
N VAL A 204 8.17 -9.40 54.41
CA VAL A 204 9.55 -9.13 54.84
C VAL A 204 10.16 -10.43 55.32
#